data_AF-A0A537H9W3-F1
#
_entry.id   AF-A0A537H9W3-F1
#
_cell.length_a   1.000
_cell.length_b   1.000
_cell.length_c   1.000
_cell.angle_alpha   90.00
_cell.angle_beta   90.00
_cell.angle_gamma   90.00
#
_symmetry.space_group_name_H-M   'P 1'
#
loop_
_entity.id
_entity.type
_entity.pdbx_description
1 polymer ?
#
loop_
_entity_poly.entity_id
_entity_poly.type
_entity_poly.pdbx_seq_one_letter_code
_entity_poly.pdbx_strand_id
1 'polypeptide(L)'
;MTERVSRLVLGVADPASIAGLVDSSLRPGGAISLAFSDGVVHVTLDQTGDWTITAGLSVLSDRLVPLTKALEDLGFFQATEQSGMIYHLWTSALHEDHENRNIAEETLLRVLKSFQSHPAPGYIS
;
A
#
# COMPACT_ATOMS: atom_id res chain seq x y z
N MET A 1 -8.08 22.65 -8.42
CA MET A 1 -7.60 21.85 -7.27
C MET A 1 -6.38 21.08 -7.77
N THR A 2 -5.18 21.46 -7.35
CA THR A 2 -3.92 20.86 -7.84
C THR A 2 -3.51 19.70 -6.95
N GLU A 3 -3.72 18.47 -7.40
CA GLU A 3 -3.17 17.27 -6.78
C GLU A 3 -1.64 17.31 -6.83
N ARG A 4 -0.98 17.35 -5.66
CA ARG A 4 0.46 17.16 -5.57
C ARG A 4 0.74 15.67 -5.50
N VAL A 5 0.90 15.04 -6.66
CA VAL A 5 1.38 13.65 -6.76
C VAL A 5 2.89 13.64 -6.50
N SER A 6 3.27 13.45 -5.24
CA SER A 6 4.66 13.21 -4.85
C SER A 6 5.04 11.78 -5.25
N ARG A 7 5.63 11.60 -6.42
CA ARG A 7 6.12 10.30 -6.91
C ARG A 7 7.48 10.00 -6.27
N LEU A 8 7.49 9.17 -5.23
CA LEU A 8 8.71 8.60 -4.65
C LEU A 8 9.08 7.32 -5.41
N VAL A 9 10.23 7.32 -6.09
CA VAL A 9 10.81 6.11 -6.70
C VAL A 9 11.59 5.37 -5.61
N LEU A 10 10.96 4.35 -5.02
CA LEU A 10 11.38 3.67 -3.79
C LEU A 10 12.31 2.47 -4.00
N GLY A 11 13.22 2.55 -4.97
CA GLY A 11 14.08 1.42 -5.31
C GLY A 11 15.04 0.94 -4.21
N VAL A 12 15.21 1.69 -3.10
CA VAL A 12 16.27 1.42 -2.09
C VAL A 12 15.88 1.76 -0.63
N ALA A 13 14.71 2.34 -0.37
CA ALA A 13 14.37 2.80 0.99
C ALA A 13 13.76 1.68 1.85
N ASP A 14 14.17 1.59 3.11
CA ASP A 14 13.64 0.67 4.11
C ASP A 14 12.11 0.86 4.33
N PRO A 15 11.30 -0.22 4.40
CA PRO A 15 9.85 -0.13 4.59
C PRO A 15 9.38 0.71 5.77
N ALA A 16 10.08 0.64 6.91
CA ALA A 16 9.72 1.39 8.11
C ALA A 16 9.97 2.89 7.92
N SER A 17 11.07 3.23 7.25
CA SER A 17 11.38 4.61 6.87
C SER A 17 10.33 5.20 5.93
N ILE A 18 9.82 4.41 4.98
CA ILE A 18 8.74 4.83 4.07
C ILE A 18 7.43 5.02 4.83
N ALA A 19 7.06 4.06 5.68
CA ALA A 19 5.84 4.14 6.49
C ALA A 19 5.85 5.39 7.38
N GLY A 20 6.95 5.65 8.10
CA GLY A 20 7.10 6.86 8.92
C GLY A 20 7.15 8.16 8.10
N LEU A 21 7.68 8.12 6.88
CA LEU A 21 7.62 9.28 5.97
C LEU A 21 6.19 9.57 5.51
N VAL A 22 5.41 8.53 5.17
CA VAL A 22 4.00 8.68 4.82
C VAL A 22 3.23 9.22 6.02
N ASP A 23 3.40 8.63 7.21
CA ASP A 23 2.77 9.08 8.46
C ASP A 23 3.03 10.57 8.76
N SER A 24 4.28 11.01 8.64
CA SER A 24 4.68 12.39 8.93
C SER A 24 4.32 13.39 7.83
N SER A 25 4.23 12.95 6.58
CA SER A 25 3.98 13.82 5.43
C SER A 25 2.51 13.96 5.07
N LEU A 26 1.70 12.94 5.38
CA LEU A 26 0.30 12.91 4.99
C LEU A 26 -0.50 13.87 5.87
N ARG A 27 -1.21 14.79 5.22
CA ARG A 27 -2.11 15.76 5.86
C ARG A 27 -3.56 15.39 5.54
N PRO A 28 -4.54 15.79 6.36
CA PRO A 28 -5.95 15.60 6.04
C PRO A 28 -6.31 16.15 4.65
N GLY A 29 -7.00 15.34 3.84
CA GLY A 29 -7.27 15.57 2.43
C GLY A 29 -6.09 15.32 1.48
N GLY A 30 -5.00 14.74 1.98
CA GLY A 30 -3.78 14.45 1.23
C GLY A 30 -3.69 13.00 0.77
N ALA A 31 -2.85 12.76 -0.24
CA ALA A 31 -2.59 11.43 -0.76
C ALA A 31 -1.11 11.26 -1.18
N ILE A 32 -0.59 10.05 -1.07
CA ILE A 32 0.77 9.67 -1.47
C ILE A 32 0.71 8.38 -2.28
N SER A 33 1.35 8.39 -3.46
CA SER A 33 1.46 7.25 -4.36
C SER A 33 2.88 6.70 -4.40
N LEU A 34 3.00 5.40 -4.19
CA LEU A 34 4.24 4.63 -4.21
C LEU A 34 4.19 3.62 -5.36
N ALA A 35 5.25 3.55 -6.17
CA ALA A 35 5.33 2.65 -7.31
C ALA A 35 6.38 1.56 -7.10
N PHE A 36 6.02 0.33 -7.44
CA PHE A 36 6.82 -0.89 -7.35
C PHE A 36 6.81 -1.61 -8.70
N SER A 37 7.74 -2.54 -8.91
CA SER A 37 7.76 -3.38 -10.11
C SER A 37 6.50 -4.26 -10.20
N ASP A 38 6.00 -4.73 -9.06
CA ASP A 38 4.82 -5.60 -8.96
C ASP A 38 3.49 -4.81 -8.95
N GLY A 39 3.53 -3.48 -8.81
CA GLY A 39 2.32 -2.67 -8.76
C GLY A 39 2.48 -1.31 -8.09
N VAL A 40 1.40 -0.80 -7.51
CA VAL A 40 1.34 0.53 -6.88
C VAL A 40 0.65 0.46 -5.53
N VAL A 41 1.06 1.31 -4.61
CA VAL A 41 0.40 1.51 -3.32
C VAL A 41 0.04 2.98 -3.19
N HIS A 42 -1.23 3.26 -2.98
CA HIS A 42 -1.77 4.59 -2.77
C HIS A 42 -2.27 4.72 -1.34
N VAL A 43 -1.90 5.79 -0.65
CA VAL A 43 -2.34 6.07 0.72
C VAL A 43 -3.01 7.41 0.74
N THR A 44 -4.24 7.47 1.26
CA THR A 44 -5.05 8.68 1.35
C THR A 44 -5.48 8.87 2.79
N LEU A 45 -5.46 10.13 3.26
CA LEU A 45 -6.03 10.53 4.53
C LEU A 45 -7.18 11.48 4.25
N ASP A 46 -8.41 11.06 4.56
CA ASP A 46 -9.59 11.90 4.38
C ASP A 46 -9.60 13.09 5.36
N GLN A 47 -10.45 14.08 5.11
CA GLN A 47 -10.67 15.21 6.00
C GLN A 47 -11.22 14.80 7.38
N THR A 48 -11.91 13.66 7.47
CA THR A 48 -12.39 13.08 8.73
C THR A 48 -11.28 12.43 9.57
N GLY A 49 -10.08 12.25 9.00
CA GLY A 49 -8.97 11.54 9.65
C GLY A 49 -8.94 10.05 9.36
N ASP A 50 -9.78 9.56 8.45
CA ASP A 50 -9.78 8.17 8.02
C ASP A 50 -8.71 7.88 6.97
N TRP A 51 -7.96 6.81 7.20
CA TRP A 51 -6.91 6.33 6.32
C TRP A 51 -7.49 5.35 5.34
N THR A 52 -7.07 5.45 4.08
CA THR A 52 -7.37 4.48 3.03
C THR A 52 -6.09 4.09 2.34
N ILE A 53 -5.82 2.79 2.30
CA ILE A 53 -4.68 2.20 1.60
C ILE A 53 -5.22 1.40 0.43
N THR A 54 -4.78 1.73 -0.78
CA THR A 54 -5.12 1.02 -2.01
C THR A 54 -3.87 0.39 -2.59
N ALA A 55 -3.88 -0.93 -2.75
CA ALA A 55 -2.79 -1.66 -3.39
C ALA A 55 -3.26 -2.17 -4.76
N GLY A 56 -2.70 -1.63 -5.83
CA GLY A 56 -2.89 -2.11 -7.18
C GLY A 56 -1.81 -3.11 -7.54
N LEU A 57 -2.18 -4.34 -7.90
CA LEU A 57 -1.27 -5.39 -8.32
C LEU A 57 -1.35 -5.60 -9.83
N SER A 58 -0.21 -5.66 -10.51
CA SER A 58 -0.17 -5.97 -11.94
C SER A 58 -0.56 -7.42 -12.19
N VAL A 59 -1.51 -7.66 -13.11
CA VAL A 59 -1.89 -9.03 -13.51
C VAL A 59 -0.74 -9.77 -14.21
N LEU A 60 0.28 -9.03 -14.65
CA LEU A 60 1.49 -9.56 -15.28
C LEU A 60 2.60 -9.85 -14.27
N SER A 61 2.43 -9.53 -12.98
CA SER A 61 3.42 -9.85 -11.96
C SER A 61 3.38 -11.34 -11.62
N ASP A 62 4.54 -12.00 -11.65
CA ASP A 62 4.71 -13.37 -11.14
C ASP A 62 4.38 -13.49 -9.64
N ARG A 63 4.30 -12.37 -8.93
CA ARG A 63 3.99 -12.29 -7.50
C ARG A 63 2.53 -11.92 -7.22
N LEU A 64 1.67 -11.86 -8.25
CA LEU A 64 0.26 -11.51 -8.11
C LEU A 64 -0.44 -12.36 -7.02
N VAL A 65 -0.39 -13.68 -7.15
CA VAL A 65 -1.06 -14.61 -6.22
C VAL A 65 -0.55 -14.46 -4.77
N PRO A 66 0.77 -14.53 -4.49
CA PRO A 66 1.25 -14.36 -3.12
C PRO A 66 1.00 -12.95 -2.55
N LEU A 67 1.03 -11.90 -3.38
CA LEU A 67 0.71 -10.54 -2.93
C LEU A 67 -0.78 -10.36 -2.64
N THR A 68 -1.68 -10.86 -3.48
CA THR A 68 -3.12 -10.86 -3.22
C THR A 68 -3.42 -11.53 -1.87
N LYS A 69 -2.88 -12.73 -1.64
CA LYS A 69 -3.08 -13.44 -0.37
C LYS A 69 -2.54 -12.67 0.83
N ALA A 70 -1.38 -12.02 0.68
CA ALA A 70 -0.82 -11.20 1.75
C ALA A 70 -1.67 -9.97 2.05
N LEU A 71 -2.31 -9.37 1.04
CA LEU A 71 -3.24 -8.25 1.23
C LEU A 71 -4.54 -8.72 1.91
N GLU A 72 -5.09 -9.86 1.49
CA GLU A 72 -6.29 -10.44 2.11
C GLU A 72 -6.08 -10.78 3.59
N ASP A 73 -4.91 -11.32 3.97
CA ASP A 73 -4.54 -11.59 5.36
C ASP A 73 -4.44 -10.30 6.21
N LEU A 74 -4.12 -9.18 5.57
CA LEU A 74 -4.14 -7.84 6.18
C LEU A 74 -5.53 -7.20 6.20
N GLY A 75 -6.57 -7.90 5.75
CA GLY A 75 -7.94 -7.42 5.72
C GLY A 75 -8.27 -6.51 4.53
N PHE A 76 -7.44 -6.50 3.48
CA PHE A 76 -7.81 -5.86 2.23
C PHE A 76 -8.85 -6.70 1.49
N PHE A 77 -9.75 -6.01 0.79
CA PHE A 77 -10.68 -6.66 -0.14
C PHE A 77 -10.43 -6.16 -1.55
N GLN A 78 -10.67 -7.01 -2.54
CA GLN A 78 -10.61 -6.62 -3.94
C GLN A 78 -11.74 -5.61 -4.25
N ALA A 79 -11.36 -4.42 -4.68
CA ALA A 79 -12.29 -3.34 -5.00
C ALA A 79 -12.67 -3.32 -6.49
N THR A 80 -11.68 -3.45 -7.38
CA THR A 80 -11.92 -3.43 -8.83
C THR A 80 -10.72 -3.99 -9.60
N GLU A 81 -10.95 -4.42 -10.84
CA GLU A 81 -9.90 -4.69 -11.82
C GLU A 81 -9.99 -3.66 -12.95
N GLN A 82 -8.89 -2.98 -13.25
CA GLN A 82 -8.85 -1.97 -14.31
C GLN A 82 -7.45 -1.87 -14.91
N SER A 83 -7.36 -1.75 -16.24
CA SER A 83 -6.10 -1.48 -16.95
C SER A 83 -4.97 -2.48 -16.65
N GLY A 84 -5.31 -3.76 -16.48
CA GLY A 84 -4.33 -4.81 -16.14
C GLY A 84 -3.84 -4.75 -14.70
N MET A 85 -4.57 -4.07 -13.82
CA MET A 85 -4.29 -3.98 -12.38
C MET A 85 -5.50 -4.48 -11.59
N ILE A 86 -5.24 -5.28 -10.55
CA ILE A 86 -6.23 -5.66 -9.55
C ILE A 86 -6.02 -4.78 -8.31
N TYR A 87 -7.00 -3.95 -8.01
CA TYR A 87 -6.96 -3.02 -6.89
C TYR A 87 -7.62 -3.63 -5.67
N HIS A 88 -6.87 -3.64 -4.57
CA HIS A 88 -7.31 -4.04 -3.26
C HIS A 88 -7.37 -2.81 -2.35
N LEU A 89 -8.34 -2.76 -1.45
CA LEU A 89 -8.58 -1.63 -0.58
C LEU A 89 -8.66 -2.06 0.88
N TRP A 90 -8.04 -1.26 1.74
CA TRP A 90 -8.17 -1.27 3.18
C TRP A 90 -8.49 0.14 3.65
N THR A 91 -9.37 0.29 4.64
CA THR A 91 -9.71 1.60 5.18
C THR A 91 -9.98 1.53 6.67
N SER A 92 -9.47 2.51 7.42
CA SER A 92 -9.74 2.65 8.85
C SER A 92 -11.20 3.01 9.13
N ALA A 93 -11.93 3.57 8.17
CA ALA A 93 -13.33 3.93 8.34
C ALA A 93 -14.25 2.73 8.63
N LEU A 94 -13.78 1.51 8.33
CA LEU A 94 -14.46 0.26 8.65
C LEU A 94 -14.09 -0.29 10.03
N HIS A 95 -13.17 0.36 10.74
CA HIS A 95 -12.72 -0.03 12.08
C HIS A 95 -13.27 0.97 13.11
N GLU A 96 -13.89 0.46 14.17
CA GLU A 96 -14.56 1.29 15.22
C GLU A 96 -13.56 1.91 16.23
N ASP A 97 -12.26 1.63 16.07
CA ASP A 97 -11.23 2.01 17.03
C ASP A 97 -10.72 3.45 16.86
N HIS A 98 -10.36 4.10 17.97
CA HIS A 98 -9.80 5.46 17.97
C HIS A 98 -8.31 5.52 17.56
N GLU A 99 -7.69 4.38 17.26
CA GLU A 99 -6.26 4.26 16.92
C GLU A 99 -6.00 4.10 15.40
N ASN A 100 -6.87 4.69 14.57
CA ASN A 100 -6.81 4.61 13.10
C ASN A 100 -5.43 4.91 12.50
N ARG A 101 -4.68 5.84 13.10
CA ARG A 101 -3.33 6.22 12.62
C ARG A 101 -2.29 5.12 12.85
N ASN A 102 -2.20 4.57 14.06
CA ASN A 102 -1.24 3.51 14.38
C ASN A 102 -1.51 2.26 13.54
N ILE A 103 -2.79 1.87 13.43
CA ILE A 103 -3.21 0.71 12.65
C ILE A 103 -2.89 0.93 11.16
N ALA A 104 -3.15 2.13 10.62
CA ALA A 104 -2.83 2.45 9.24
C ALA A 104 -1.32 2.43 8.96
N GLU A 105 -0.49 2.98 9.86
CA GLU A 105 0.97 2.95 9.73
C GLU A 105 1.50 1.51 9.76
N GLU A 106 1.04 0.68 10.71
CA GLU A 106 1.44 -0.74 10.78
C GLU A 106 0.98 -1.52 9.56
N THR A 107 -0.25 -1.27 9.09
CA THR A 107 -0.80 -1.93 7.89
C THR A 107 0.03 -1.55 6.66
N LEU A 108 0.33 -0.27 6.49
CA LEU A 108 1.19 0.22 5.41
C LEU A 108 2.57 -0.43 5.48
N LEU A 109 3.19 -0.49 6.65
CA LEU A 109 4.49 -1.13 6.85
C LEU A 109 4.48 -2.60 6.38
N ARG A 110 3.43 -3.36 6.72
CA ARG A 110 3.29 -4.76 6.31
C ARG A 110 3.09 -4.89 4.80
N VAL A 111 2.27 -4.02 4.18
CA VAL A 111 2.11 -3.96 2.72
C VAL A 111 3.46 -3.69 2.06
N LEU A 112 4.21 -2.69 2.51
CA LEU A 112 5.51 -2.34 1.95
C LEU A 112 6.52 -3.49 2.06
N LYS A 113 6.55 -4.20 3.20
CA LYS A 113 7.36 -5.41 3.36
C LYS A 113 6.96 -6.50 2.37
N SER A 114 5.66 -6.72 2.15
CA SER A 114 5.19 -7.68 1.15
C SER A 114 5.64 -7.29 -0.26
N PHE A 115 5.51 -6.03 -0.65
CA PHE A 115 5.95 -5.56 -1.97
C PHE A 115 7.47 -5.64 -2.16
N GLN A 116 8.27 -5.36 -1.12
CA GLN A 116 9.74 -5.40 -1.22
C GLN A 116 10.36 -6.79 -1.01
N SER A 117 9.64 -7.74 -0.41
CA SER A 117 10.14 -9.11 -0.19
C SER A 117 10.32 -9.83 -1.52
N HIS A 118 11.53 -9.81 -2.09
CA HIS A 118 11.82 -10.61 -3.26
C HIS A 118 11.72 -12.09 -2.90
N PRO A 119 11.03 -12.95 -3.67
CA PRO A 119 11.30 -14.37 -3.58
C PRO A 119 12.78 -14.53 -3.93
N ALA A 120 13.57 -15.09 -3.01
CA ALA A 120 14.96 -15.41 -3.31
C ALA A 120 14.99 -16.20 -4.63
N PRO A 121 15.89 -15.89 -5.58
CA PRO A 121 16.03 -16.70 -6.77
C PRO A 121 16.40 -18.10 -6.29
N GLY A 122 15.46 -19.03 -6.39
CA GLY A 122 15.68 -20.44 -6.11
C GLY A 122 16.63 -20.98 -7.15
N TYR A 123 17.94 -20.82 -6.93
CA TYR A 123 18.92 -21.65 -7.59
C TYR A 123 18.73 -23.07 -7.04
N ILE A 124 18.09 -23.89 -7.87
CA ILE A 124 18.09 -25.34 -7.76
C ILE A 124 19.55 -25.77 -7.60
N SER A 125 19.86 -26.41 -6.48
CA SER A 125 21.18 -26.99 -6.20
C SER A 125 21.19 -28.48 -6.57
#